data_AF-A0AA38F967-F1
#
_entry.id   AF-A0AA38F967-F1
#
_cell.length_a   1.000
_cell.length_b   1.000
_cell.length_c   1.000
_cell.angle_alpha   90.00
_cell.angle_beta   90.00
_cell.angle_gamma   90.00
#
_symmetry.space_group_name_H-M   'P 1'
#
loop_
_entity.id
_entity.type
_entity.pdbx_description
1 polymer ?
#
loop_
_entity_poly.entity_id
_entity_poly.type
_entity_poly.pdbx_seq_one_letter_code
_entity_poly.pdbx_strand_id
1 'polypeptide(L)' 'MVCTRPDISHAVGVVSRFMSDLGKEHWQAVKWILRYLRGTMGTVLCYSGSDTTLRGYVDSDMAGDVDSRRSMT' A
#
# COMPACT_ATOMS: atom_id res chain seq x y z
N MET A 1 4.08 -7.64 -2.97
CA MET A 1 3.04 -8.41 -2.22
C MET A 1 1.89 -7.48 -1.88
N VAL A 2 0.95 -7.29 -2.81
CA VAL A 2 -0.16 -6.34 -2.65
C VAL A 2 -1.39 -7.00 -3.26
N CYS A 3 -2.37 -7.48 -2.49
CA CYS A 3 -3.58 -8.06 -3.12
C CYS A 3 -4.80 -8.23 -2.20
N THR A 4 -5.02 -7.41 -1.15
CA THR A 4 -6.31 -7.45 -0.42
C THR A 4 -6.90 -6.09 -0.04
N ARG A 5 -6.11 -5.01 -0.02
CA ARG A 5 -6.55 -3.68 0.43
C ARG A 5 -5.96 -2.52 -0.40
N PRO A 6 -6.55 -2.20 -1.56
CA PRO A 6 -6.05 -1.12 -2.43
C PRO A 6 -6.06 0.25 -1.75
N ASP A 7 -6.98 0.47 -0.80
CA ASP A 7 -7.14 1.67 0.02
C ASP A 7 -5.88 2.06 0.84
N ILE A 8 -5.02 1.10 1.17
CA ILE A 8 -3.75 1.34 1.89
C ILE A 8 -2.53 0.76 1.19
N SER A 9 -2.69 0.25 -0.04
CA SER A 9 -1.62 -0.37 -0.83
C SER A 9 -0.39 0.53 -0.96
N HIS A 10 -0.60 1.82 -1.22
CA HIS A 10 0.47 2.80 -1.32
C HIS A 10 1.21 3.00 0.01
N ALA A 11 0.48 3.20 1.10
CA ALA A 11 1.09 3.41 2.43
C ALA A 11 1.92 2.20 2.88
N VAL A 12 1.40 0.99 2.67
CA VAL A 12 2.14 -0.26 2.95
C VAL A 12 3.35 -0.37 2.03
N GLY A 13 3.20 -0.05 0.74
CA GLY A 13 4.29 -0.03 -0.23
C GLY A 13 5.44 0.89 0.20
N VAL A 14 5.15 2.12 0.59
CA VAL A 14 6.18 3.08 1.05
C VAL A 14 6.87 2.58 2.32
N VAL A 15 6.12 2.15 3.33
CA VAL A 15 6.69 1.68 4.60
C VAL A 15 7.52 0.40 4.41
N SER A 16 7.13 -0.46 3.46
CA SER A 16 7.85 -1.71 3.16
C SER A 16 9.32 -1.48 2.79
N ARG A 17 9.64 -0.31 2.23
CA ARG A 17 10.98 0.08 1.79
C ARG A 17 11.93 0.34 2.95
N PHE A 18 11.39 0.71 4.11
CA PHE A 18 12.14 1.02 5.32
C PHE A 18 12.08 -0.13 6.33
N MET A 19 11.57 -1.32 5.97
CA MET A 19 11.49 -2.47 6.89
C MET A 19 12.85 -2.92 7.45
N SER A 20 13.95 -2.66 6.73
CA SER A 20 15.30 -2.96 7.20
C SER A 20 15.76 -2.05 8.35
N ASP A 21 15.31 -0.79 8.38
CA ASP A 21 15.58 0.16 9.46
C ASP A 21 14.44 1.19 9.56
N LEU A 22 13.52 0.93 10.47
CA LEU A 22 12.35 1.77 10.70
C LEU A 22 12.74 2.90 11.66
N GLY A 23 13.02 4.09 11.11
CA GLY A 23 13.12 5.32 11.92
C GLY A 23 11.84 5.61 12.72
N LYS A 24 11.90 6.53 13.69
CA LYS A 24 10.76 6.87 14.58
C LYS A 24 9.48 7.22 13.81
N GLU A 25 9.60 8.00 12.74
CA GLU A 25 8.48 8.38 11.87
C GLU A 25 7.85 7.18 11.16
N HIS A 26 8.68 6.26 10.65
CA HIS A 26 8.22 5.02 10.01
C HIS A 26 7.47 4.12 11.00
N TRP A 27 7.94 4.03 12.25
CA TRP A 27 7.23 3.30 13.31
C TRP A 27 5.85 3.87 13.61
N GLN A 28 5.70 5.19 13.56
CA GLN A 28 4.40 5.83 13.74
C GLN A 28 3.45 5.48 12.58
N ALA A 29 3.95 5.46 11.35
CA ALA A 29 3.19 5.02 10.17
C ALA A 29 2.76 3.55 10.28
N VAL A 30 3.64 2.65 10.72
CA VAL A 30 3.30 1.23 10.96
C VAL A 30 2.17 1.09 11.97
N LYS A 31 2.26 1.80 13.12
CA LYS A 31 1.19 1.78 14.14
C LYS A 31 -0.13 2.29 13.58
N TRP A 32 -0.11 3.31 12.74
CA TRP A 32 -1.30 3.83 12.09
C TRP A 32 -1.91 2.81 11.13
N ILE A 33 -1.10 2.16 10.30
CA ILE A 33 -1.55 1.08 9.39
C ILE A 33 -2.21 -0.05 10.19
N LEU A 34 -1.61 -0.51 11.30
CA LEU A 34 -2.19 -1.57 12.13
C LEU A 34 -3.51 -1.15 12.80
N ARG A 35 -3.60 0.09 13.29
CA ARG A 35 -4.86 0.63 13.85
C ARG A 35 -5.95 0.72 12.81
N TYR A 36 -5.60 1.17 11.60
CA TYR A 36 -6.51 1.23 10.48
C TYR A 36 -7.00 -0.18 10.12
N LEU A 37 -6.09 -1.15 9.95
CA LEU A 37 -6.43 -2.56 9.71
C LEU A 37 -7.44 -3.09 10.72
N ARG A 38 -7.23 -2.82 12.02
CA ARG A 38 -8.13 -3.24 13.10
C ARG A 38 -9.49 -2.54 13.04
N GLY A 39 -9.52 -1.23 12.78
CA GLY A 39 -10.76 -0.44 12.76
C GLY A 39 -11.66 -0.73 11.57
N THR A 40 -11.08 -1.22 10.47
CA THR A 40 -11.77 -1.43 9.20
C THR A 40 -11.90 -2.92 8.85
N MET A 41 -11.77 -3.83 9.84
CA MET A 41 -11.86 -5.27 9.59
C MET A 41 -13.17 -5.70 8.94
N GLY A 42 -14.27 -4.99 9.25
CA GLY A 42 -15.60 -5.26 8.70
C GLY A 42 -15.98 -4.40 7.48
N THR A 43 -15.07 -3.54 7.01
CA THR A 43 -15.36 -2.65 5.87
C THR A 43 -14.69 -3.17 4.62
N VAL A 44 -15.42 -3.16 3.51
CA VAL A 44 -14.93 -3.59 2.20
C VAL A 44 -15.04 -2.43 1.21
N LEU A 45 -14.10 -2.38 0.27
CA LEU A 45 -14.17 -1.45 -0.84
C LEU A 45 -15.15 -2.03 -1.87
N CYS A 46 -16.23 -1.29 -2.13
CA CYS A 46 -17.28 -1.71 -3.08
C CYS A 46 -17.20 -0.85 -4.33
N TYR A 47 -16.90 -1.47 -5.47
CA TYR A 47 -16.92 -0.81 -6.78
C TYR A 47 -18.29 -1.03 -7.42
N SER A 48 -18.97 0.05 -7.80
CA SER A 48 -20.24 -0.01 -8.53
C SER A 48 -20.11 0.71 -9.88
N GLY A 49 -20.55 0.04 -10.94
CA GLY A 49 -20.45 0.52 -12.32
C GLY A 49 -21.13 -0.44 -13.30
N SER A 50 -21.38 0.00 -14.54
CA SER A 50 -21.99 -0.84 -15.59
C SER A 50 -21.08 -1.97 -16.07
N ASP A 51 -19.77 -1.80 -15.95
CA ASP A 51 -18.74 -2.79 -16.26
C ASP A 51 -18.10 -3.24 -14.94
N THR A 52 -18.50 -4.40 -14.42
CA THR A 52 -17.99 -4.98 -13.16
C THR A 52 -16.66 -5.71 -13.34
N THR A 53 -16.06 -5.62 -14.52
CA THR A 53 -14.79 -6.25 -14.85
C THR A 53 -13.63 -5.50 -14.17
N LEU A 54 -13.15 -6.02 -13.03
CA LEU A 54 -11.98 -5.45 -12.34
C LEU A 54 -10.71 -5.66 -13.18
N ARG A 55 -10.21 -4.59 -13.82
CA ARG A 55 -8.92 -4.58 -14.52
C ARG A 55 -7.86 -3.89 -13.66
N GLY A 56 -6.90 -4.66 -13.16
CA GLY A 56 -5.73 -4.14 -12.46
C GLY A 56 -4.59 -3.88 -13.43
N TYR A 57 -4.01 -2.69 -13.38
CA TYR A 57 -2.75 -2.36 -14.05
C TYR A 57 -1.66 -2.27 -12.98
N VAL A 58 -0.50 -2.87 -13.24
CA VAL A 58 0.68 -2.77 -12.38
C VAL A 58 1.77 -2.11 -13.22
N ASP A 59 2.17 -0.91 -12.82
CA ASP A 59 3.35 -0.25 -13.38
C ASP A 59 4.57 -0.61 -12.53
N SER A 60 5.73 -0.77 -13.18
CA SER A 60 7.01 -1.09 -12.54
C SER A 60 7.99 0.02 -12.88
N ASP A 61 7.81 1.20 -12.28
CA ASP A 61 8.63 2.37 -12.58
C ASP A 61 9.88 2.41 -11.68
N MET A 62 11.01 1.96 -12.25
CA MET A 62 12.32 2.06 -11.59
C MET A 62 12.80 3.53 -11.42
N ALA A 63 12.23 4.46 -12.20
CA ALA A 63 12.69 5.85 -12.32
C ALA A 63 11.95 6.86 -11.43
N GLY A 64 10.78 6.51 -10.86
CA GLY A 64 9.99 7.40 -9.99
C GLY A 64 10.52 7.47 -8.55
N ASP A 65 11.42 6.56 -8.17
CA ASP A 65 11.94 6.47 -6.82
C ASP A 65 13.26 7.25 -6.63
N VAL A 66 13.14 8.49 -6.16
CA VAL A 66 14.27 9.39 -5.85
C VAL A 66 15.16 8.86 -4.73
N ASP A 67 14.63 8.02 -3.84
CA ASP A 67 15.29 7.69 -2.57
C ASP A 67 16.10 6.39 -2.63
N SER A 68 15.75 5.42 -3.49
CA SER A 68 16.46 4.14 -3.53
C SER A 68 16.62 3.52 -4.92
N ARG A 69 16.05 4.13 -5.98
CA ARG A 69 16.02 3.57 -7.36
C ARG A 69 15.67 2.09 -7.38
N ARG A 70 14.76 1.66 -6.51
CA ARG A 70 14.32 0.25 -6.41
C ARG A 70 12.93 0.12 -6.99
N SER A 71 12.79 -0.74 -8.00
CA SER A 71 11.49 -1.13 -8.55
C SER A 71 10.62 -1.77 -7.47
N MET A 72 9.35 -1.37 -7.41
CA MET A 72 8.37 -1.89 -6.46
C MET A 72 7.33 -2.71 -7.25
N THR A 73 7.02 -3.93 -6.78
CA THR A 73 6.03 -4.87 -7.37
C THR A 73 5.04 -5.40 -6.33
#